data_AF-A0A3E1EH28-F1
#
_entry.id   AF-A0A3E1EH28-F1
#
_cell.length_a   1.000
_cell.length_b   1.000
_cell.length_c   1.000
_cell.angle_alpha   90.00
_cell.angle_beta   90.00
_cell.angle_gamma   90.00
#
_symmetry.space_group_name_H-M   'P 1'
#
loop_
_entity.id
_entity.type
_entity.pdbx_description
1 polymer ?
#
loop_
_entity_poly.entity_id
_entity_poly.type
_entity_poly.pdbx_seq_one_letter_code
_entity_poly.pdbx_strand_id
1 'polypeptide(L)'
;MARLVFTALLVLFSPAFVRAHPAHAEEVNYPLVTGFNRFHAAGDAPEHLAKGGELLLNELNCVACHAPPEALRQRFAGVPGPRLAGLASRFGDESVLQLLLRNPRMLKRSTPMPSLFAGPDRDEEELAALYAYLVSLREPPGEPLLLGNIERGRELYHRVGCIACHAPDAEYAPPNSPKDAALEAPAMPSQPVRIALFWTTDYLTRFLLDPLKHHPSGRMPGHGLNELEAADLAAYLQASPMRQEPVPASLQATADPELAGRGRALFAAKGCVNCHDTGDGPMPFRQARPLLELRAEHRGCLQDEPSPGAVPYYYLSPLQRSALVLGLQGLALTPATVSRSEWLTRMDCYGCHSWEGKGGPELARELYFGAISPYAVDREEHLPPALDGVFGRRTDAELRDLFFGEAERRHPKVGARMIRLPKVQAEEFFRLR
;
A
#
# COMPACT_ATOMS: atom_id res chain seq x y z
N MET A 1 22.66 -9.35 -59.54
CA MET A 1 22.88 -9.65 -58.12
C MET A 1 22.97 -8.34 -57.35
N ALA A 2 21.88 -7.92 -56.70
CA ALA A 2 21.88 -6.79 -55.77
C ALA A 2 21.06 -7.23 -54.54
N ARG A 3 21.73 -7.35 -53.39
CA ARG A 3 21.08 -7.68 -52.11
C ARG A 3 20.74 -6.37 -51.41
N LEU A 4 19.45 -6.13 -51.19
CA LEU A 4 18.95 -5.10 -50.27
C LEU A 4 19.25 -5.54 -48.83
N VAL A 5 19.86 -4.65 -48.06
CA VAL A 5 19.98 -4.75 -46.60
C VAL A 5 18.82 -3.98 -45.99
N PHE A 6 17.95 -4.68 -45.26
CA PHE A 6 16.89 -4.07 -44.45
C PHE A 6 17.49 -3.56 -43.15
N THR A 7 17.51 -2.24 -42.96
CA THR A 7 17.84 -1.61 -41.68
C THR A 7 16.55 -1.53 -40.86
N ALA A 8 16.48 -2.27 -39.76
CA ALA A 8 15.37 -2.19 -38.82
C ALA A 8 15.39 -0.84 -38.10
N LEU A 9 14.31 -0.06 -38.23
CA LEU A 9 14.09 1.16 -37.44
C LEU A 9 13.91 0.77 -35.97
N LEU A 10 14.84 1.21 -35.11
CA LEU A 10 14.62 1.31 -33.67
C LEU A 10 13.50 2.33 -33.44
N VAL A 11 12.33 1.86 -32.99
CA VAL A 11 11.25 2.71 -32.49
C VAL A 11 11.76 3.34 -31.18
N LEU A 12 12.17 4.60 -31.24
CA LEU A 12 12.45 5.42 -30.08
C LEU A 12 11.12 5.69 -29.36
N PHE A 13 10.92 5.09 -28.19
CA PHE A 13 9.83 5.47 -27.29
C PHE A 13 9.94 6.97 -26.97
N SER A 14 8.89 7.73 -27.26
CA SER A 14 8.83 9.17 -26.99
C SER A 14 8.95 9.44 -25.48
N PRO A 15 9.75 10.42 -25.02
CA PRO A 15 9.92 10.75 -23.60
C PRO A 15 8.63 11.24 -22.89
N ALA A 16 7.57 11.55 -23.64
CA ALA A 16 6.27 11.93 -23.08
C ALA A 16 5.60 10.77 -22.31
N PHE A 17 5.59 9.56 -22.89
CA PHE A 17 4.99 8.36 -22.28
C PHE A 17 5.63 7.98 -20.93
N VAL A 18 6.91 8.33 -20.74
CA VAL A 18 7.68 8.01 -19.52
C VAL A 18 7.30 8.92 -18.35
N ARG A 19 6.80 10.15 -18.60
CA ARG A 19 6.40 11.07 -17.51
C ARG A 19 4.94 10.95 -17.10
N ALA A 20 4.08 10.44 -17.98
CA ALA A 20 2.65 10.34 -17.72
C ALA A 20 2.23 9.10 -16.91
N HIS A 21 3.02 8.01 -16.98
CA HIS A 21 2.66 6.73 -16.38
C HIS A 21 2.60 6.77 -14.83
N PRO A 22 1.60 6.14 -14.18
CA PRO A 22 1.39 6.23 -12.73
C PRO A 22 2.54 5.69 -11.87
N ALA A 23 3.42 4.86 -12.43
CA ALA A 23 4.63 4.39 -11.75
C ALA A 23 5.66 5.49 -11.44
N HIS A 24 5.54 6.67 -12.07
CA HIS A 24 6.41 7.83 -11.85
C HIS A 24 5.70 8.98 -11.13
N ALA A 25 4.49 8.75 -10.62
CA ALA A 25 3.78 9.73 -9.83
C ALA A 25 4.63 10.20 -8.63
N GLU A 26 4.53 11.48 -8.29
CA GLU A 26 5.28 12.05 -7.18
C GLU A 26 4.87 11.38 -5.86
N GLU A 27 5.87 11.01 -5.07
CA GLU A 27 5.68 10.36 -3.77
C GLU A 27 6.07 11.31 -2.64
N VAL A 28 5.24 11.31 -1.60
CA VAL A 28 5.60 11.96 -0.34
C VAL A 28 6.81 11.30 0.31
N ASN A 29 7.61 12.12 0.99
CA ASN A 29 8.85 11.68 1.64
C ASN A 29 8.63 11.30 3.13
N TYR A 30 7.53 10.64 3.45
CA TYR A 30 7.20 10.08 4.77
C TYR A 30 6.22 8.90 4.61
N PRO A 31 6.04 8.01 5.60
CA PRO A 31 5.08 6.91 5.52
C PRO A 31 3.66 7.38 5.18
N LEU A 32 3.11 6.93 4.05
CA LEU A 32 1.76 7.32 3.66
C LEU A 32 0.73 6.42 4.36
N VAL A 33 -0.03 7.03 5.28
CA VAL A 33 -1.19 6.42 5.94
C VAL A 33 -2.42 7.18 5.50
N THR A 34 -3.19 6.65 4.54
CA THR A 34 -4.23 7.42 3.83
C THR A 34 -5.21 8.11 4.79
N GLY A 35 -5.70 7.39 5.81
CA GLY A 35 -6.60 7.95 6.81
C GLY A 35 -6.01 9.08 7.65
N PHE A 36 -4.69 9.06 7.91
CA PHE A 36 -4.02 10.17 8.59
C PHE A 36 -3.92 11.37 7.64
N ASN A 37 -3.36 11.15 6.45
CA ASN A 37 -3.11 12.20 5.46
C ASN A 37 -4.37 12.92 5.01
N ARG A 38 -5.50 12.22 4.88
CA ARG A 38 -6.77 12.82 4.45
C ARG A 38 -7.43 13.70 5.51
N PHE A 39 -7.24 13.37 6.79
CA PHE A 39 -8.07 13.94 7.86
C PHE A 39 -7.29 14.69 8.94
N HIS A 40 -5.97 14.82 8.82
CA HIS A 40 -5.14 15.52 9.79
C HIS A 40 -4.17 16.46 9.06
N ALA A 41 -4.11 17.71 9.51
CA ALA A 41 -3.30 18.76 8.95
C ALA A 41 -2.52 19.51 10.05
N ALA A 42 -1.50 20.26 9.62
CA ALA A 42 -0.81 21.17 10.52
C ALA A 42 -1.77 22.28 10.96
N GLY A 43 -1.89 22.50 12.27
CA GLY A 43 -2.80 23.49 12.87
C GLY A 43 -4.10 22.91 13.44
N ASP A 44 -4.36 21.61 13.25
CA ASP A 44 -5.46 20.93 13.93
C ASP A 44 -5.32 20.99 15.46
N ALA A 45 -6.46 20.96 16.15
CA ALA A 45 -6.49 20.95 17.61
C ALA A 45 -5.72 19.72 18.17
N PRO A 46 -5.00 19.86 19.30
CA PRO A 46 -4.21 18.77 19.88
C PRO A 46 -4.99 17.47 20.10
N GLU A 47 -6.26 17.57 20.49
CA GLU A 47 -7.15 16.41 20.73
C GLU A 47 -7.47 15.66 19.44
N HIS A 48 -7.59 16.38 18.31
CA HIS A 48 -7.80 15.78 17.00
C HIS A 48 -6.51 15.13 16.49
N LEU A 49 -5.36 15.79 16.66
CA LEU A 49 -4.06 15.21 16.33
C LEU A 49 -3.71 13.99 17.18
N ALA A 50 -4.14 13.94 18.45
CA ALA A 50 -3.98 12.76 19.29
C ALA A 50 -4.68 11.53 18.69
N LYS A 51 -5.91 11.68 18.16
CA LYS A 51 -6.61 10.61 17.44
C LYS A 51 -5.86 10.17 16.19
N GLY A 52 -5.26 11.12 15.47
CA GLY A 52 -4.34 10.85 14.36
C GLY A 52 -3.12 10.04 14.82
N GLY A 53 -2.55 10.36 15.99
CA GLY A 53 -1.48 9.61 16.62
C GLY A 53 -1.87 8.16 16.92
N GLU A 54 -3.04 7.94 17.50
CA GLU A 54 -3.57 6.59 17.75
C GLU A 54 -3.76 5.80 16.46
N LEU A 55 -4.26 6.43 15.40
CA LEU A 55 -4.33 5.81 14.08
C LEU A 55 -2.92 5.39 13.61
N LEU A 56 -1.92 6.27 13.72
CA LEU A 56 -0.55 5.98 13.31
C LEU A 56 0.10 4.86 14.15
N LEU A 57 -0.16 4.79 15.47
CA LEU A 57 0.34 3.70 16.32
C LEU A 57 -0.11 2.32 15.82
N ASN A 58 -1.34 2.23 15.30
CA ASN A 58 -1.87 1.02 14.69
C ASN A 58 -1.32 0.81 13.26
N GLU A 59 -1.45 1.81 12.38
CA GLU A 59 -1.18 1.67 10.94
C GLU A 59 0.32 1.58 10.61
N LEU A 60 1.20 2.16 11.43
CA LEU A 60 2.65 1.96 11.35
C LEU A 60 3.12 0.71 12.14
N ASN A 61 2.16 -0.04 12.68
CA ASN A 61 2.34 -1.29 13.40
C ASN A 61 3.27 -1.20 14.63
N CYS A 62 3.30 -0.05 15.31
CA CYS A 62 4.10 0.14 16.53
C CYS A 62 3.75 -0.91 17.60
N VAL A 63 2.47 -1.31 17.63
CA VAL A 63 1.91 -2.26 18.59
C VAL A 63 2.38 -3.70 18.41
N ALA A 64 3.05 -4.02 17.29
CA ALA A 64 3.67 -5.34 17.10
C ALA A 64 4.90 -5.57 17.99
N CYS A 65 5.54 -4.49 18.46
CA CYS A 65 6.63 -4.56 19.45
C CYS A 65 6.18 -4.01 20.81
N HIS A 66 5.35 -2.97 20.79
CA HIS A 66 4.87 -2.26 21.98
C HIS A 66 3.45 -2.71 22.35
N ALA A 67 3.36 -3.79 23.12
CA ALA A 67 2.07 -4.40 23.45
C ALA A 67 1.08 -3.36 24.03
N PRO A 68 -0.13 -3.24 23.45
CA PRO A 68 -1.16 -2.38 24.01
C PRO A 68 -1.73 -3.00 25.29
N PRO A 69 -2.29 -2.19 26.21
CA PRO A 69 -3.04 -2.73 27.35
C PRO A 69 -4.22 -3.57 26.86
N GLU A 70 -4.63 -4.57 27.66
CA GLU A 70 -5.73 -5.50 27.32
C GLU A 70 -6.97 -4.78 26.81
N ALA A 71 -7.38 -3.72 27.51
CA ALA A 71 -8.56 -2.93 27.18
C ALA A 71 -8.51 -2.28 25.78
N LEU A 72 -7.32 -2.03 25.23
CA LEU A 72 -7.14 -1.39 23.93
C LEU A 72 -6.71 -2.35 22.81
N ARG A 73 -6.66 -3.67 23.07
CA ARG A 73 -6.24 -4.67 22.06
C ARG A 73 -7.07 -4.66 20.79
N GLN A 74 -8.38 -4.42 20.89
CA GLN A 74 -9.25 -4.33 19.71
C GLN A 74 -8.94 -3.07 18.89
N ARG A 75 -8.69 -1.94 19.57
CA ARG A 75 -8.35 -0.68 18.92
C ARG A 75 -6.98 -0.73 18.24
N PHE A 76 -6.03 -1.42 18.86
CA PHE A 76 -4.66 -1.59 18.39
C PHE A 76 -4.35 -3.05 18.04
N ALA A 77 -5.09 -3.60 17.08
CA ALA A 77 -4.88 -4.95 16.59
C ALA A 77 -3.59 -5.12 15.77
N GLY A 78 -2.98 -4.01 15.34
CA GLY A 78 -1.80 -3.99 14.49
C GLY A 78 -2.12 -4.21 13.01
N VAL A 79 -1.14 -3.96 12.18
CA VAL A 79 -1.21 -4.12 10.72
C VAL A 79 0.03 -4.92 10.29
N PRO A 80 -0.07 -6.27 10.23
CA PRO A 80 1.02 -7.11 9.76
C PRO A 80 1.57 -6.64 8.40
N GLY A 81 2.84 -6.94 8.13
CA GLY A 81 3.46 -6.73 6.83
C GLY A 81 3.01 -7.77 5.80
N PRO A 82 3.41 -7.59 4.52
CA PRO A 82 3.22 -8.62 3.50
C PRO A 82 3.85 -9.96 3.90
N ARG A 83 3.20 -11.06 3.52
CA ARG A 83 3.80 -12.40 3.64
C ARG A 83 5.07 -12.45 2.79
N LEU A 84 6.10 -13.14 3.26
CA LEU A 84 7.38 -13.28 2.58
C LEU A 84 7.66 -14.72 2.11
N ALA A 85 6.74 -15.67 2.33
CA ALA A 85 6.78 -16.96 1.66
C ALA A 85 6.84 -16.78 0.13
N GLY A 86 7.78 -17.43 -0.55
CA GLY A 86 8.00 -17.27 -1.98
C GLY A 86 8.53 -15.90 -2.40
N LEU A 87 9.06 -15.06 -1.49
CA LEU A 87 9.39 -13.65 -1.77
C LEU A 87 10.29 -13.47 -2.99
N ALA A 88 11.38 -14.22 -3.08
CA ALA A 88 12.34 -14.07 -4.16
C ALA A 88 11.75 -14.38 -5.54
N SER A 89 10.82 -15.35 -5.62
CA SER A 89 10.14 -15.74 -6.87
C SER A 89 9.21 -14.66 -7.44
N ARG A 90 8.93 -13.60 -6.66
CA ARG A 90 8.06 -12.50 -7.06
C ARG A 90 8.76 -11.51 -7.98
N PHE A 91 10.09 -11.43 -7.90
CA PHE A 91 10.88 -10.40 -8.57
C PHE A 91 11.55 -10.96 -9.83
N GLY A 92 11.56 -10.17 -10.91
CA GLY A 92 12.31 -10.53 -12.11
C GLY A 92 13.82 -10.44 -11.90
N ASP A 93 14.24 -9.52 -11.03
CA ASP A 93 15.61 -9.40 -10.53
C ASP A 93 15.56 -9.35 -8.99
N GLU A 94 15.94 -10.45 -8.34
CA GLU A 94 15.92 -10.57 -6.88
C GLU A 94 16.93 -9.66 -6.18
N SER A 95 17.92 -9.11 -6.91
CA SER A 95 18.88 -8.17 -6.34
C SER A 95 18.22 -6.90 -5.80
N VAL A 96 17.00 -6.59 -6.25
CA VAL A 96 16.16 -5.53 -5.70
C VAL A 96 15.86 -5.70 -4.19
N LEU A 97 15.88 -6.94 -3.67
CA LEU A 97 15.70 -7.21 -2.24
C LEU A 97 16.81 -6.57 -1.40
N GLN A 98 18.01 -6.40 -1.97
CA GLN A 98 19.13 -5.72 -1.32
C GLN A 98 18.85 -4.23 -1.10
N LEU A 99 18.06 -3.61 -1.97
CA LEU A 99 17.59 -2.23 -1.79
C LEU A 99 16.57 -2.17 -0.65
N LEU A 100 15.61 -3.11 -0.63
CA LEU A 100 14.60 -3.19 0.45
C LEU A 100 15.22 -3.39 1.83
N LEU A 101 16.20 -4.29 1.95
CA LEU A 101 16.88 -4.56 3.21
C LEU A 101 17.67 -3.34 3.72
N ARG A 102 18.44 -2.68 2.84
CA ARG A 102 19.23 -1.50 3.23
C ARG A 102 18.34 -0.31 3.56
N ASN A 103 17.41 0.00 2.66
CA ASN A 103 16.48 1.10 2.83
C ASN A 103 15.25 0.92 1.92
N PRO A 104 14.10 0.49 2.48
CA PRO A 104 12.90 0.25 1.67
C PRO A 104 12.38 1.50 0.96
N ARG A 105 12.82 2.69 1.40
CA ARG A 105 12.49 3.99 0.78
C ARG A 105 13.12 4.21 -0.58
N MET A 106 14.15 3.44 -0.93
CA MET A 106 14.73 3.47 -2.28
C MET A 106 13.74 2.98 -3.34
N LEU A 107 12.85 2.04 -2.98
CA LEU A 107 11.80 1.56 -3.86
C LEU A 107 10.51 2.38 -3.71
N LYS A 108 10.06 2.59 -2.47
CA LYS A 108 8.82 3.30 -2.13
C LYS A 108 9.11 4.33 -1.04
N ARG A 109 9.24 5.61 -1.39
CA ARG A 109 9.60 6.69 -0.44
C ARG A 109 8.58 6.84 0.67
N SER A 110 7.32 6.52 0.34
CA SER A 110 6.17 6.60 1.22
C SER A 110 5.84 5.30 1.98
N THR A 111 6.76 4.33 2.02
CA THR A 111 6.53 3.03 2.64
C THR A 111 6.31 3.15 4.16
N PRO A 112 5.35 2.39 4.74
CA PRO A 112 5.23 2.25 6.19
C PRO A 112 6.25 1.27 6.79
N MET A 113 6.96 0.49 5.95
CA MET A 113 8.04 -0.38 6.41
C MET A 113 9.23 0.47 6.86
N PRO A 114 9.60 0.45 8.16
CA PRO A 114 10.75 1.22 8.63
C PRO A 114 12.05 0.63 8.10
N SER A 115 13.10 1.45 8.08
CA SER A 115 14.45 0.92 7.90
C SER A 115 15.00 0.42 9.23
N LEU A 116 15.41 -0.85 9.28
CA LEU A 116 16.10 -1.45 10.44
C LEU A 116 17.62 -1.31 10.36
N PHE A 117 18.14 -0.78 9.23
CA PHE A 117 19.56 -0.65 8.92
C PHE A 117 19.93 0.79 8.53
N ALA A 118 19.13 1.79 8.90
CA ALA A 118 19.42 3.19 8.59
C ALA A 118 20.54 3.79 9.46
N GLY A 119 20.85 3.17 10.59
CA GLY A 119 21.88 3.62 11.52
C GLY A 119 23.29 3.57 10.94
N PRO A 120 24.24 4.34 11.53
CA PRO A 120 25.63 4.37 11.09
C PRO A 120 26.40 3.07 11.37
N ASP A 121 25.84 2.18 12.19
CA ASP A 121 26.38 0.87 12.58
C ASP A 121 25.87 -0.28 11.69
N ARG A 122 25.38 0.03 10.49
CA ARG A 122 24.95 -0.98 9.51
C ARG A 122 26.06 -2.00 9.25
N ASP A 123 25.72 -3.28 9.41
CA ASP A 123 26.60 -4.42 9.13
C ASP A 123 26.24 -5.06 7.78
N GLU A 124 27.19 -5.05 6.84
CA GLU A 124 27.01 -5.63 5.52
C GLU A 124 26.97 -7.17 5.54
N GLU A 125 27.58 -7.84 6.52
CA GLU A 125 27.46 -9.29 6.68
C GLU A 125 26.07 -9.69 7.16
N GLU A 126 25.47 -8.93 8.07
CA GLU A 126 24.09 -9.16 8.49
C GLU A 126 23.12 -9.02 7.32
N LEU A 127 23.33 -8.00 6.47
CA LEU A 127 22.54 -7.79 5.26
C LEU A 127 22.71 -8.93 4.26
N ALA A 128 23.93 -9.42 4.05
CA ALA A 128 24.19 -10.57 3.19
C ALA A 128 23.49 -11.83 3.70
N ALA A 129 23.54 -12.08 5.01
CA ALA A 129 22.85 -13.21 5.64
C ALA A 129 21.32 -13.11 5.50
N LEU A 130 20.75 -11.94 5.79
CA LEU A 130 19.31 -11.70 5.62
C LEU A 130 18.86 -11.85 4.16
N TYR A 131 19.66 -11.34 3.22
CA TYR A 131 19.39 -11.53 1.80
C TYR A 131 19.39 -13.02 1.41
N ALA A 132 20.41 -13.78 1.83
CA ALA A 132 20.49 -15.22 1.56
C ALA A 132 19.26 -15.96 2.11
N TYR A 133 18.79 -15.60 3.31
CA TYR A 133 17.56 -16.16 3.88
C TYR A 133 16.32 -15.82 3.04
N LEU A 134 16.14 -14.55 2.66
CA LEU A 134 14.99 -14.14 1.84
C LEU A 134 15.00 -14.80 0.45
N VAL A 135 16.19 -15.00 -0.13
CA VAL A 135 16.38 -15.74 -1.39
C VAL A 135 16.05 -17.23 -1.22
N SER A 136 16.38 -17.82 -0.06
CA SER A 136 16.05 -19.23 0.21
C SER A 136 14.55 -19.47 0.37
N LEU A 137 13.74 -18.44 0.65
CA LEU A 137 12.27 -18.53 0.71
C LEU A 137 11.60 -18.68 -0.67
N ARG A 138 12.36 -18.77 -1.76
CA ARG A 138 11.81 -18.96 -3.11
C ARG A 138 10.89 -20.17 -3.21
N GLU A 139 9.83 -20.00 -3.98
CA GLU A 139 8.91 -21.06 -4.39
C GLU A 139 9.09 -21.34 -5.90
N PRO A 140 8.77 -22.55 -6.38
CA PRO A 140 8.76 -22.82 -7.81
C PRO A 140 7.81 -21.84 -8.53
N PRO A 141 8.16 -21.39 -9.75
CA PRO A 141 7.25 -20.57 -10.53
C PRO A 141 5.94 -21.34 -10.77
N GLY A 142 4.82 -20.62 -10.72
CA GLY A 142 3.52 -21.20 -11.09
C GLY A 142 3.39 -21.34 -12.61
N GLU A 143 2.24 -21.85 -13.05
CA GLU A 143 1.89 -21.94 -14.46
C GLU A 143 1.93 -20.55 -15.15
N PRO A 144 2.47 -20.42 -16.37
CA PRO A 144 2.44 -19.16 -17.10
C PRO A 144 1.00 -18.65 -17.27
N LEU A 145 0.79 -17.33 -17.09
CA LEU A 145 -0.52 -16.72 -17.27
C LEU A 145 -0.65 -16.05 -18.66
N LEU A 146 -1.85 -15.60 -18.98
CA LEU A 146 -2.15 -14.87 -20.21
C LEU A 146 -1.26 -13.63 -20.38
N LEU A 147 -0.92 -13.33 -21.64
CA LEU A 147 -0.28 -12.07 -22.01
C LEU A 147 -1.34 -10.97 -22.13
N GLY A 148 -1.14 -9.87 -21.40
CA GLY A 148 -2.04 -8.72 -21.42
C GLY A 148 -1.82 -7.77 -22.59
N ASN A 149 -2.81 -6.92 -22.82
CA ASN A 149 -2.76 -5.78 -23.72
C ASN A 149 -2.67 -4.46 -22.92
N ILE A 150 -1.69 -3.64 -23.29
CA ILE A 150 -1.36 -2.39 -22.61
C ILE A 150 -2.51 -1.38 -22.69
N GLU A 151 -3.13 -1.22 -23.86
CA GLU A 151 -4.19 -0.23 -24.08
C GLU A 151 -5.46 -0.57 -23.28
N ARG A 152 -5.88 -1.85 -23.30
CA ARG A 152 -6.99 -2.34 -22.47
C ARG A 152 -6.67 -2.19 -20.99
N GLY A 153 -5.43 -2.50 -20.58
CA GLY A 153 -4.97 -2.31 -19.20
C GLY A 153 -5.04 -0.84 -18.76
N ARG A 154 -4.61 0.09 -19.62
CA ARG A 154 -4.70 1.53 -19.39
C ARG A 154 -6.14 1.98 -19.22
N GLU A 155 -7.04 1.55 -20.10
CA GLU A 155 -8.47 1.87 -19.98
C GLU A 155 -9.08 1.30 -18.69
N LEU A 156 -8.75 0.05 -18.36
CA LEU A 156 -9.27 -0.64 -17.19
C LEU A 156 -8.82 0.04 -15.89
N TYR A 157 -7.54 0.40 -15.78
CA TYR A 157 -6.95 1.08 -14.62
C TYR A 157 -7.72 2.35 -14.23
N HIS A 158 -8.13 3.14 -15.23
CA HIS A 158 -8.84 4.40 -15.03
C HIS A 158 -10.34 4.24 -14.80
N ARG A 159 -10.92 3.05 -15.02
CA ARG A 159 -12.36 2.82 -14.93
C ARG A 159 -12.78 2.01 -13.71
N VAL A 160 -12.01 1.00 -13.31
CA VAL A 160 -12.47 0.03 -12.29
C VAL A 160 -12.33 0.53 -10.86
N GLY A 161 -11.67 1.68 -10.65
CA GLY A 161 -11.52 2.34 -9.35
C GLY A 161 -10.08 2.42 -8.82
N CYS A 162 -9.07 1.99 -9.57
CA CYS A 162 -7.67 2.03 -9.12
C CYS A 162 -7.21 3.45 -8.74
N ILE A 163 -7.69 4.44 -9.50
CA ILE A 163 -7.35 5.86 -9.33
C ILE A 163 -7.91 6.49 -8.05
N ALA A 164 -8.80 5.79 -7.33
CA ALA A 164 -9.30 6.24 -6.02
C ALA A 164 -8.16 6.37 -5.00
N CYS A 165 -7.16 5.50 -5.12
CA CYS A 165 -6.01 5.45 -4.23
C CYS A 165 -4.70 5.67 -4.98
N HIS A 166 -4.58 5.22 -6.23
CA HIS A 166 -3.39 5.40 -7.04
C HIS A 166 -3.47 6.65 -7.92
N ALA A 167 -2.32 7.15 -8.38
CA ALA A 167 -2.30 8.33 -9.25
C ALA A 167 -2.86 7.96 -10.63
N PRO A 168 -3.67 8.80 -11.27
CA PRO A 168 -4.02 8.59 -12.67
C PRO A 168 -2.78 8.75 -13.56
N ASP A 169 -2.87 8.24 -14.78
CA ASP A 169 -1.99 8.64 -15.87
C ASP A 169 -2.28 10.11 -16.21
N ALA A 170 -1.22 10.93 -16.20
CA ALA A 170 -1.34 12.38 -16.39
C ALA A 170 -1.84 12.78 -17.79
N GLU A 171 -1.83 11.85 -18.75
CA GLU A 171 -2.32 12.03 -20.13
C GLU A 171 -3.58 11.21 -20.41
N TYR A 172 -4.20 10.58 -19.41
CA TYR A 172 -5.48 9.89 -19.59
C TYR A 172 -6.65 10.81 -19.30
N ALA A 173 -7.34 11.21 -20.37
CA ALA A 173 -8.64 11.85 -20.31
C ALA A 173 -9.76 10.79 -20.39
N PRO A 174 -10.66 10.69 -19.39
CA PRO A 174 -11.83 9.83 -19.48
C PRO A 174 -12.66 10.12 -20.74
N PRO A 175 -13.26 9.11 -21.42
CA PRO A 175 -13.96 9.33 -22.70
C PRO A 175 -15.05 10.42 -22.70
N ASN A 176 -15.66 10.68 -21.53
CA ASN A 176 -16.72 11.66 -21.35
C ASN A 176 -16.23 12.99 -20.74
N SER A 177 -14.93 13.18 -20.55
CA SER A 177 -14.41 14.45 -20.02
C SER A 177 -14.47 15.55 -21.10
N PRO A 178 -14.66 16.83 -20.72
CA PRO A 178 -14.57 17.95 -21.65
C PRO A 178 -13.21 17.95 -22.35
N LYS A 179 -13.17 18.27 -23.65
CA LYS A 179 -11.93 18.22 -24.46
C LYS A 179 -10.83 19.16 -23.94
N ASP A 180 -11.21 20.21 -23.21
CA ASP A 180 -10.31 21.21 -22.63
C ASP A 180 -10.25 21.11 -21.09
N ALA A 181 -10.75 20.02 -20.49
CA ALA A 181 -10.64 19.86 -19.04
C ALA A 181 -9.17 19.71 -18.65
N ALA A 182 -8.70 20.63 -17.83
CA ALA A 182 -7.39 20.48 -17.20
C ALA A 182 -7.43 19.23 -16.32
N LEU A 183 -6.55 18.26 -16.60
CA LEU A 183 -6.32 17.13 -15.71
C LEU A 183 -5.52 17.66 -14.52
N GLU A 184 -6.23 17.98 -13.44
CA GLU A 184 -5.61 18.39 -12.20
C GLU A 184 -4.96 17.19 -11.52
N ALA A 185 -3.76 17.38 -10.99
CA ALA A 185 -3.15 16.38 -10.14
C ALA A 185 -3.94 16.27 -8.83
N PRO A 186 -4.16 15.05 -8.32
CA PRO A 186 -4.57 14.82 -6.95
C PRO A 186 -3.89 15.73 -5.92
N ALA A 187 -4.68 16.41 -5.07
CA ALA A 187 -4.13 17.13 -3.93
C ALA A 187 -3.69 16.14 -2.83
N MET A 188 -4.44 15.05 -2.69
CA MET A 188 -4.12 13.97 -1.77
C MET A 188 -3.00 13.08 -2.33
N PRO A 189 -1.95 12.75 -1.54
CA PRO A 189 -0.91 11.83 -1.97
C PRO A 189 -1.49 10.49 -2.41
N SER A 190 -1.04 10.01 -3.55
CA SER A 190 -1.48 8.73 -4.11
C SER A 190 -0.58 7.58 -3.65
N GLN A 191 -1.15 6.38 -3.53
CA GLN A 191 -0.39 5.16 -3.29
C GLN A 191 0.46 4.84 -4.52
N PRO A 192 1.78 4.65 -4.38
CA PRO A 192 2.64 4.38 -5.53
C PRO A 192 2.48 2.96 -6.04
N VAL A 193 2.55 2.80 -7.35
CA VAL A 193 2.50 1.50 -8.05
C VAL A 193 3.88 1.02 -8.53
N ARG A 194 4.94 1.79 -8.26
CA ARG A 194 6.30 1.55 -8.80
C ARG A 194 6.85 0.15 -8.53
N ILE A 195 6.46 -0.49 -7.41
CA ILE A 195 6.90 -1.85 -7.09
C ILE A 195 6.50 -2.88 -8.18
N ALA A 196 5.41 -2.63 -8.91
CA ALA A 196 4.93 -3.49 -9.99
C ALA A 196 5.96 -3.66 -11.11
N LEU A 197 6.84 -2.67 -11.31
CA LEU A 197 7.92 -2.73 -12.29
C LEU A 197 8.97 -3.79 -11.95
N PHE A 198 9.16 -4.12 -10.67
CA PHE A 198 10.20 -5.06 -10.23
C PHE A 198 9.70 -6.50 -10.16
N TRP A 199 8.38 -6.70 -10.16
CA TRP A 199 7.79 -8.03 -10.10
C TRP A 199 7.82 -8.74 -11.45
N THR A 200 7.81 -10.07 -11.43
CA THR A 200 7.49 -10.85 -12.62
C THR A 200 6.05 -10.55 -13.05
N THR A 201 5.78 -10.55 -14.36
CA THR A 201 4.42 -10.34 -14.89
C THR A 201 3.43 -11.33 -14.30
N ASP A 202 3.85 -12.60 -14.20
CA ASP A 202 3.08 -13.70 -13.61
C ASP A 202 2.71 -13.45 -12.14
N TYR A 203 3.62 -12.89 -11.33
CA TYR A 203 3.32 -12.55 -9.95
C TYR A 203 2.38 -11.34 -9.87
N LEU A 204 2.63 -10.30 -10.66
CA LEU A 204 1.79 -9.10 -10.69
C LEU A 204 0.34 -9.44 -11.08
N THR A 205 0.13 -10.27 -12.10
CA THR A 205 -1.21 -10.75 -12.50
C THR A 205 -1.91 -11.47 -11.33
N ARG A 206 -1.24 -12.39 -10.64
CA ARG A 206 -1.80 -13.09 -9.46
C ARG A 206 -2.10 -12.16 -8.30
N PHE A 207 -1.21 -11.20 -8.06
CA PHE A 207 -1.40 -10.18 -7.03
C PHE A 207 -2.64 -9.33 -7.34
N LEU A 208 -2.87 -8.94 -8.59
CA LEU A 208 -4.04 -8.15 -8.98
C LEU A 208 -5.36 -8.94 -8.86
N LEU A 209 -5.33 -10.25 -9.07
CA LEU A 209 -6.50 -11.13 -8.85
C LEU A 209 -6.89 -11.20 -7.37
N ASP A 210 -5.92 -11.33 -6.47
CA ASP A 210 -6.17 -11.40 -5.02
C ASP A 210 -5.04 -10.78 -4.19
N PRO A 211 -5.01 -9.43 -4.05
CA PRO A 211 -3.95 -8.73 -3.33
C PRO A 211 -3.83 -9.18 -1.87
N LEU A 212 -4.95 -9.55 -1.27
CA LEU A 212 -5.10 -9.88 0.14
C LEU A 212 -4.55 -11.27 0.48
N LYS A 213 -4.44 -12.17 -0.51
CA LYS A 213 -3.68 -13.42 -0.34
C LYS A 213 -2.21 -13.18 -0.04
N HIS A 214 -1.63 -12.12 -0.60
CA HIS A 214 -0.22 -11.75 -0.43
C HIS A 214 0.01 -10.80 0.74
N HIS A 215 -0.93 -9.90 1.00
CA HIS A 215 -0.91 -8.98 2.14
C HIS A 215 -2.28 -8.97 2.83
N PRO A 216 -2.54 -9.89 3.77
CA PRO A 216 -3.86 -10.04 4.42
C PRO A 216 -4.36 -8.81 5.18
N SER A 217 -3.43 -7.99 5.64
CA SER A 217 -3.65 -6.71 6.31
C SER A 217 -3.51 -5.51 5.37
N GLY A 218 -3.29 -5.75 4.07
CA GLY A 218 -3.21 -4.70 3.06
C GLY A 218 -4.53 -3.97 2.89
N ARG A 219 -4.45 -2.74 2.37
CA ARG A 219 -5.61 -1.89 2.06
C ARG A 219 -6.01 -1.93 0.59
N MET A 220 -5.18 -2.51 -0.28
CA MET A 220 -5.55 -2.72 -1.67
C MET A 220 -6.57 -3.86 -1.74
N PRO A 221 -7.81 -3.58 -2.18
CA PRO A 221 -8.86 -4.58 -2.15
C PRO A 221 -8.88 -5.42 -3.44
N GLY A 222 -9.64 -6.52 -3.40
CA GLY A 222 -9.98 -7.24 -4.63
C GLY A 222 -10.99 -6.45 -5.46
N HIS A 223 -10.75 -6.33 -6.77
CA HIS A 223 -11.64 -5.62 -7.69
C HIS A 223 -12.51 -6.58 -8.52
N GLY A 224 -12.53 -7.88 -8.19
CA GLY A 224 -13.26 -8.89 -8.96
C GLY A 224 -12.78 -9.00 -10.41
N LEU A 225 -11.46 -8.89 -10.62
CA LEU A 225 -10.86 -9.03 -11.94
C LEU A 225 -10.87 -10.49 -12.37
N ASN A 226 -11.11 -10.73 -13.66
CA ASN A 226 -10.75 -12.02 -14.26
C ASN A 226 -9.27 -12.05 -14.68
N GLU A 227 -8.78 -13.23 -15.09
CA GLU A 227 -7.36 -13.41 -15.44
C GLU A 227 -6.89 -12.52 -16.59
N LEU A 228 -7.70 -12.35 -17.64
CA LEU A 228 -7.35 -11.48 -18.77
C LEU A 228 -7.28 -10.02 -18.35
N GLU A 229 -8.23 -9.56 -17.54
CA GLU A 229 -8.24 -8.19 -17.01
C GLU A 229 -7.02 -7.91 -16.11
N ALA A 230 -6.67 -8.86 -15.25
CA ALA A 230 -5.47 -8.76 -14.42
C ALA A 230 -4.19 -8.76 -15.27
N ALA A 231 -4.14 -9.58 -16.33
CA ALA A 231 -3.01 -9.61 -17.25
C ALA A 231 -2.88 -8.30 -18.04
N ASP A 232 -3.99 -7.74 -18.54
CA ASP A 232 -4.04 -6.44 -19.22
C ASP A 232 -3.50 -5.33 -18.29
N LEU A 233 -3.96 -5.29 -17.03
CA LEU A 233 -3.45 -4.34 -16.03
C LEU A 233 -1.97 -4.54 -15.72
N ALA A 234 -1.51 -5.78 -15.59
CA ALA A 234 -0.10 -6.10 -15.36
C ALA A 234 0.77 -5.60 -16.53
N ALA A 235 0.34 -5.86 -17.76
CA ALA A 235 1.01 -5.38 -18.98
C ALA A 235 1.09 -3.84 -19.00
N TYR A 236 0.00 -3.15 -18.68
CA TYR A 236 -0.01 -1.69 -18.59
C TYR A 236 0.94 -1.15 -17.50
N LEU A 237 0.84 -1.64 -16.27
CA LEU A 237 1.67 -1.17 -15.14
C LEU A 237 3.17 -1.39 -15.37
N GLN A 238 3.52 -2.36 -16.23
CA GLN A 238 4.89 -2.67 -16.63
C GLN A 238 5.31 -2.02 -17.96
N ALA A 239 4.40 -1.33 -18.66
CA ALA A 239 4.64 -0.63 -19.93
C ALA A 239 5.37 0.72 -19.77
N SER A 240 6.27 0.80 -18.78
CA SER A 240 7.05 1.99 -18.50
C SER A 240 8.52 1.59 -18.35
N PRO A 241 9.45 2.28 -19.04
CA PRO A 241 10.86 1.97 -18.93
C PRO A 241 11.33 2.13 -17.48
N MET A 242 11.90 1.06 -16.94
CA MET A 242 12.55 1.09 -15.65
C MET A 242 13.87 1.84 -15.80
N ARG A 243 14.08 2.88 -14.98
CA ARG A 243 15.46 3.20 -14.59
C ARG A 243 15.89 2.11 -13.62
N GLN A 244 16.55 1.08 -14.13
CA GLN A 244 17.31 0.15 -13.29
C GLN A 244 18.42 0.97 -12.65
N GLU A 245 18.34 1.22 -11.35
CA GLU A 245 19.55 1.58 -10.62
C GLU A 245 20.41 0.32 -10.57
N PRO A 246 21.67 0.36 -11.05
CA PRO A 246 22.51 -0.82 -11.05
C PRO A 246 22.68 -1.32 -9.63
N VAL A 247 22.21 -2.54 -9.36
CA VAL A 247 22.53 -3.22 -8.10
C VAL A 247 23.97 -3.73 -8.20
N PRO A 248 24.88 -3.36 -7.29
CA PRO A 248 26.27 -3.80 -7.36
C PRO A 248 26.38 -5.32 -7.44
N ALA A 249 27.18 -5.84 -8.38
CA ALA A 249 27.40 -7.28 -8.58
C ALA A 249 27.91 -7.99 -7.30
N SER A 250 28.53 -7.25 -6.38
CA SER A 250 28.95 -7.72 -5.05
C SER A 250 27.79 -8.16 -4.14
N LEU A 251 26.53 -7.97 -4.56
CA LEU A 251 25.33 -8.28 -3.78
C LEU A 251 24.57 -9.53 -4.26
N GLN A 252 25.08 -10.21 -5.29
CA GLN A 252 24.58 -11.51 -5.72
C GLN A 252 25.10 -12.60 -4.78
N ALA A 253 24.46 -12.76 -3.61
CA ALA A 253 24.78 -13.88 -2.73
C ALA A 253 24.23 -15.18 -3.35
N THR A 254 25.06 -16.21 -3.37
CA THR A 254 24.67 -17.56 -3.72
C THR A 254 23.78 -18.18 -2.65
N ALA A 255 23.01 -19.20 -3.00
CA ALA A 255 22.24 -20.01 -2.05
C ALA A 255 23.17 -20.80 -1.12
N ASP A 256 23.73 -20.14 -0.11
CA ASP A 256 24.50 -20.73 0.97
C ASP A 256 23.54 -21.05 2.14
N PRO A 257 23.31 -22.35 2.45
CA PRO A 257 22.41 -22.74 3.53
C PRO A 257 22.85 -22.29 4.92
N GLU A 258 24.16 -22.22 5.18
CA GLU A 258 24.68 -21.76 6.48
C GLU A 258 24.40 -20.26 6.65
N LEU A 259 24.66 -19.49 5.59
CA LEU A 259 24.38 -18.05 5.55
C LEU A 259 22.88 -17.76 5.66
N ALA A 260 22.03 -18.55 4.99
CA ALA A 260 20.57 -18.47 5.13
C ALA A 260 20.10 -18.81 6.56
N GLY A 261 20.73 -19.80 7.22
CA GLY A 261 20.49 -20.11 8.63
C GLY A 261 20.81 -18.95 9.57
N ARG A 262 21.97 -18.30 9.38
CA ARG A 262 22.35 -17.06 10.09
C ARG A 262 21.33 -15.94 9.80
N GLY A 263 20.91 -15.81 8.55
CA GLY A 263 19.89 -14.84 8.13
C GLY A 263 18.54 -15.03 8.81
N ARG A 264 18.07 -16.28 8.94
CA ARG A 264 16.84 -16.61 9.67
C ARG A 264 16.92 -16.19 11.14
N ALA A 265 18.04 -16.46 11.80
CA ALA A 265 18.26 -16.04 13.18
C ALA A 265 18.26 -14.50 13.32
N LEU A 266 18.93 -13.80 12.39
CA LEU A 266 18.93 -12.34 12.33
C LEU A 266 17.54 -11.76 12.07
N PHE A 267 16.74 -12.40 11.21
CA PHE A 267 15.38 -11.98 10.90
C PHE A 267 14.50 -11.91 12.16
N ALA A 268 14.62 -12.91 13.04
CA ALA A 268 13.97 -12.89 14.35
C ALA A 268 14.60 -11.85 15.28
N ALA A 269 15.94 -11.81 15.40
CA ALA A 269 16.64 -10.92 16.32
C ALA A 269 16.42 -9.43 16.03
N LYS A 270 16.33 -9.04 14.75
CA LYS A 270 16.03 -7.67 14.32
C LYS A 270 14.54 -7.33 14.43
N GLY A 271 13.67 -8.30 14.71
CA GLY A 271 12.23 -8.12 14.88
C GLY A 271 11.45 -8.08 13.56
N CYS A 272 12.01 -8.56 12.44
CA CYS A 272 11.30 -8.62 11.16
C CYS A 272 10.04 -9.50 11.27
N VAL A 273 10.12 -10.58 12.06
CA VAL A 273 9.01 -11.50 12.36
C VAL A 273 7.81 -10.81 13.01
N ASN A 274 8.01 -9.69 13.74
CA ASN A 274 6.92 -8.93 14.35
C ASN A 274 5.90 -8.41 13.33
N CYS A 275 6.32 -8.22 12.08
CA CYS A 275 5.45 -7.77 11.00
C CYS A 275 5.28 -8.84 9.93
N HIS A 276 6.32 -9.59 9.60
CA HIS A 276 6.37 -10.43 8.41
C HIS A 276 6.30 -11.92 8.74
N ASP A 277 5.35 -12.60 8.10
CA ASP A 277 5.24 -14.06 8.08
C ASP A 277 6.03 -14.63 6.89
N THR A 278 6.98 -15.52 7.14
CA THR A 278 7.82 -16.15 6.11
C THR A 278 7.31 -17.54 5.68
N GLY A 279 6.33 -18.11 6.39
CA GLY A 279 5.90 -19.51 6.19
C GLY A 279 6.93 -20.56 6.63
N ASP A 280 8.12 -20.15 7.07
CA ASP A 280 9.25 -21.01 7.47
C ASP A 280 9.23 -21.32 8.98
N GLY A 281 8.05 -21.71 9.46
CA GLY A 281 7.80 -22.06 10.86
C GLY A 281 7.87 -20.88 11.85
N PRO A 282 7.62 -21.15 13.14
CA PRO A 282 7.62 -20.11 14.16
C PRO A 282 9.03 -19.55 14.42
N MET A 283 9.07 -18.26 14.74
CA MET A 283 10.25 -17.52 15.17
C MET A 283 9.89 -16.68 16.40
N PRO A 284 10.84 -16.46 17.33
CA PRO A 284 10.55 -15.69 18.53
C PRO A 284 10.30 -14.22 18.19
N PHE A 285 9.16 -13.69 18.65
CA PHE A 285 8.84 -12.27 18.54
C PHE A 285 9.71 -11.42 19.47
N ARG A 286 10.13 -10.25 19.00
CA ARG A 286 10.84 -9.28 19.83
C ARG A 286 9.85 -8.40 20.57
N GLN A 287 9.82 -8.47 21.90
CA GLN A 287 9.00 -7.57 22.71
C GLN A 287 9.80 -6.33 23.14
N ALA A 288 9.17 -5.17 23.05
CA ALA A 288 9.67 -3.91 23.59
C ALA A 288 8.84 -3.50 24.82
N ARG A 289 9.13 -2.32 25.38
CA ARG A 289 8.34 -1.77 26.50
C ARG A 289 6.86 -1.66 26.08
N PRO A 290 5.90 -2.03 26.95
CA PRO A 290 4.48 -1.86 26.66
C PRO A 290 4.12 -0.43 26.29
N LEU A 291 3.04 -0.25 25.52
CA LEU A 291 2.67 1.04 24.93
C LEU A 291 2.45 2.14 25.99
N LEU A 292 1.87 1.80 27.15
CA LEU A 292 1.63 2.71 28.28
C LEU A 292 2.91 3.11 29.04
N GLU A 293 4.01 2.39 28.85
CA GLU A 293 5.30 2.65 29.51
C GLU A 293 6.26 3.46 28.61
N LEU A 294 5.81 3.85 27.42
CA LEU A 294 6.59 4.65 26.50
C LEU A 294 6.64 6.11 26.94
N ARG A 295 7.79 6.72 26.74
CA ARG A 295 7.95 8.17 26.88
C ARG A 295 7.44 8.84 25.62
N ALA A 296 6.52 9.78 25.76
CA ALA A 296 6.00 10.57 24.66
C ALA A 296 6.98 11.72 24.31
N GLU A 297 8.14 11.35 23.78
CA GLU A 297 9.23 12.25 23.41
C GLU A 297 9.78 11.91 22.02
N HIS A 298 10.49 12.84 21.38
CA HIS A 298 11.16 12.65 20.08
C HIS A 298 12.45 11.81 20.22
N ARG A 299 12.32 10.56 20.69
CA ARG A 299 13.42 9.62 20.92
C ARG A 299 13.07 8.22 20.42
N GLY A 300 14.07 7.36 20.25
CA GLY A 300 13.85 6.00 19.75
C GLY A 300 13.22 6.05 18.36
N CYS A 301 12.11 5.33 18.13
CA CYS A 301 11.44 5.32 16.83
C CYS A 301 10.86 6.69 16.39
N LEU A 302 10.73 7.65 17.32
CA LEU A 302 10.20 9.00 17.06
C LEU A 302 11.28 10.06 16.83
N GLN A 303 12.56 9.70 16.82
CA GLN A 303 13.64 10.65 16.56
C GLN A 303 13.67 11.16 15.11
N ASP A 304 14.39 12.27 14.88
CA ASP A 304 14.52 12.87 13.56
C ASP A 304 15.53 12.14 12.68
N GLU A 305 16.59 11.56 13.26
CA GLU A 305 17.72 10.96 12.55
C GLU A 305 17.95 9.49 12.97
N PRO A 306 18.43 8.62 12.07
CA PRO A 306 18.75 7.24 12.42
C PRO A 306 19.73 7.15 13.61
N SER A 307 19.46 6.24 14.55
CA SER A 307 20.36 5.94 15.66
C SER A 307 21.01 4.57 15.47
N PRO A 308 22.16 4.32 16.11
CA PRO A 308 22.70 2.97 16.20
C PRO A 308 21.72 1.97 16.85
N GLY A 309 21.92 0.70 16.56
CA GLY A 309 21.19 -0.43 17.12
C GLY A 309 19.89 -0.76 16.39
N ALA A 310 19.11 -1.67 16.99
CA ALA A 310 17.90 -2.21 16.38
C ALA A 310 16.65 -1.32 16.59
N VAL A 311 16.79 0.00 16.46
CA VAL A 311 15.66 0.95 16.54
C VAL A 311 15.14 1.20 15.13
N PRO A 312 13.89 0.82 14.80
CA PRO A 312 13.32 1.09 13.48
C PRO A 312 13.24 2.59 13.19
N TYR A 313 13.68 2.99 12.00
CA TYR A 313 13.57 4.37 11.53
C TYR A 313 12.46 4.51 10.49
N TYR A 314 11.41 5.23 10.86
CA TYR A 314 10.19 5.40 10.07
C TYR A 314 10.19 6.62 9.14
N TYR A 315 11.17 7.54 9.27
CA TYR A 315 11.21 8.77 8.47
C TYR A 315 9.91 9.59 8.58
N LEU A 316 9.40 9.71 9.80
CA LEU A 316 8.15 10.40 10.11
C LEU A 316 8.24 11.88 9.70
N SER A 317 7.14 12.42 9.17
CA SER A 317 7.03 13.87 9.02
C SER A 317 6.92 14.55 10.40
N PRO A 318 7.24 15.85 10.52
CA PRO A 318 7.05 16.59 11.78
C PRO A 318 5.62 16.50 12.32
N LEU A 319 4.62 16.50 11.42
CA LEU A 319 3.20 16.36 11.78
C LEU A 319 2.90 14.96 12.33
N GLN A 320 3.36 13.89 11.66
CA GLN A 320 3.16 12.52 12.12
C GLN A 320 3.81 12.27 13.48
N ARG A 321 5.02 12.78 13.68
CA ARG A 321 5.74 12.68 14.96
C ARG A 321 4.99 13.39 16.07
N SER A 322 4.53 14.62 15.82
CA SER A 322 3.75 15.39 16.80
C SER A 322 2.45 14.69 17.16
N ALA A 323 1.73 14.16 16.16
CA ALA A 323 0.52 13.37 16.38
C ALA A 323 0.80 12.11 17.21
N LEU A 324 1.86 11.35 16.91
CA LEU A 324 2.26 10.17 17.68
C LEU A 324 2.58 10.50 19.14
N VAL A 325 3.27 11.62 19.41
CA VAL A 325 3.53 12.09 20.78
C VAL A 325 2.23 12.40 21.51
N LEU A 326 1.33 13.17 20.88
CA LEU A 326 0.02 13.50 21.46
C LEU A 326 -0.83 12.25 21.71
N GLY A 327 -0.83 11.30 20.77
CA GLY A 327 -1.52 10.02 20.91
C GLY A 327 -0.98 9.17 22.07
N LEU A 328 0.35 9.15 22.27
CA LEU A 328 0.96 8.47 23.43
C LEU A 328 0.60 9.17 24.75
N GLN A 329 0.56 10.50 24.79
CA GLN A 329 0.15 11.26 25.98
C GLN A 329 -1.32 11.02 26.35
N GLY A 330 -2.19 10.93 25.34
CA GLY A 330 -3.63 10.71 25.51
C GLY A 330 -4.02 9.24 25.71
N LEU A 331 -3.09 8.29 25.59
CA LEU A 331 -3.38 6.85 25.50
C LEU A 331 -4.19 6.30 26.68
N ALA A 332 -3.97 6.82 27.89
CA ALA A 332 -4.69 6.39 29.09
C ALA A 332 -6.18 6.80 29.09
N LEU A 333 -6.56 7.78 28.26
CA LEU A 333 -7.93 8.29 28.12
C LEU A 333 -8.61 7.74 26.86
N THR A 334 -7.88 7.00 26.02
CA THR A 334 -8.39 6.44 24.77
C THR A 334 -9.54 5.46 25.04
N PRO A 335 -10.71 5.62 24.39
CA PRO A 335 -11.79 4.64 24.48
C PRO A 335 -11.37 3.27 23.92
N ALA A 336 -11.82 2.20 24.56
CA ALA A 336 -11.58 0.83 24.09
C ALA A 336 -12.26 0.52 22.75
N THR A 337 -13.41 1.14 22.51
CA THR A 337 -14.21 0.89 21.30
C THR A 337 -13.69 1.68 20.10
N VAL A 338 -13.81 1.07 18.93
CA VAL A 338 -13.59 1.72 17.64
C VAL A 338 -14.96 2.14 17.10
N SER A 339 -15.10 3.40 16.72
CA SER A 339 -16.30 3.89 16.05
C SER A 339 -16.33 3.45 14.58
N ARG A 340 -17.52 3.43 13.97
CA ARG A 340 -17.65 3.17 12.53
C ARG A 340 -16.86 4.17 11.69
N SER A 341 -16.82 5.45 12.06
CA SER A 341 -16.03 6.45 11.33
C SER A 341 -14.53 6.12 11.35
N GLU A 342 -14.01 5.67 12.49
CA GLU A 342 -12.61 5.28 12.61
C GLU A 342 -12.29 4.05 11.76
N TRP A 343 -13.19 3.06 11.75
CA TRP A 343 -13.03 1.90 10.89
C TRP A 343 -13.07 2.26 9.39
N LEU A 344 -14.04 3.07 8.96
CA LEU A 344 -14.11 3.58 7.57
C LEU A 344 -12.88 4.40 7.20
N THR A 345 -12.28 5.10 8.16
CA THR A 345 -11.02 5.84 7.97
C THR A 345 -9.84 4.89 7.77
N ARG A 346 -9.72 3.82 8.57
CA ARG A 346 -8.67 2.81 8.47
C ARG A 346 -8.76 2.01 7.16
N MET A 347 -9.98 1.73 6.73
CA MET A 347 -10.29 0.97 5.51
C MET A 347 -10.29 1.83 4.24
N ASP A 348 -10.03 3.14 4.36
CA ASP A 348 -10.01 4.10 3.25
C ASP A 348 -11.33 4.19 2.46
N CYS A 349 -12.46 3.80 3.08
CA CYS A 349 -13.78 3.87 2.45
C CYS A 349 -14.14 5.30 2.03
N TYR A 350 -13.64 6.28 2.79
CA TYR A 350 -13.84 7.69 2.53
C TYR A 350 -13.15 8.20 1.25
N GLY A 351 -12.33 7.39 0.58
CA GLY A 351 -11.73 7.78 -0.70
C GLY A 351 -12.70 7.69 -1.87
N CYS A 352 -13.75 6.90 -1.71
CA CYS A 352 -14.80 6.71 -2.72
C CYS A 352 -16.17 7.15 -2.20
N HIS A 353 -16.43 6.97 -0.91
CA HIS A 353 -17.76 7.16 -0.35
C HIS A 353 -17.78 8.30 0.66
N SER A 354 -18.90 9.03 0.73
CA SER A 354 -19.20 9.89 1.86
C SER A 354 -19.99 9.12 2.93
N TRP A 355 -19.84 9.50 4.20
CA TRP A 355 -20.69 9.06 5.29
C TRP A 355 -20.78 10.15 6.34
N GLU A 356 -21.99 10.54 6.74
CA GLU A 356 -22.27 11.59 7.73
C GLU A 356 -21.52 12.91 7.42
N GLY A 357 -21.48 13.29 6.15
CA GLY A 357 -20.81 14.50 5.68
C GLY A 357 -19.27 14.43 5.63
N LYS A 358 -18.67 13.28 5.94
CA LYS A 358 -17.22 13.05 5.85
C LYS A 358 -16.87 12.24 4.59
N GLY A 359 -15.78 12.60 3.93
CA GLY A 359 -15.20 11.86 2.80
C GLY A 359 -15.88 12.08 1.45
N GLY A 360 -15.65 11.15 0.53
CA GLY A 360 -15.95 11.28 -0.89
C GLY A 360 -14.66 11.45 -1.70
N PRO A 361 -14.69 11.12 -3.01
CA PRO A 361 -13.55 11.31 -3.88
C PRO A 361 -13.18 12.79 -3.95
N GLU A 362 -11.90 13.10 -4.03
CA GLU A 362 -11.47 14.47 -4.33
C GLU A 362 -11.81 14.82 -5.78
N LEU A 363 -11.98 16.12 -6.05
CA LEU A 363 -12.46 16.60 -7.34
C LEU A 363 -11.62 16.11 -8.53
N ALA A 364 -10.29 16.08 -8.38
CA ALA A 364 -9.37 15.58 -9.41
C ALA A 364 -9.63 14.10 -9.77
N ARG A 365 -10.19 13.30 -8.85
CA ARG A 365 -10.50 11.88 -9.08
C ARG A 365 -11.93 11.64 -9.56
N GLU A 366 -12.85 12.58 -9.32
CA GLU A 366 -14.26 12.48 -9.70
C GLU A 366 -14.48 12.29 -11.21
N LEU A 367 -13.63 12.90 -12.04
CA LEU A 367 -13.67 12.79 -13.50
C LEU A 367 -13.58 11.34 -14.00
N TYR A 368 -12.80 10.51 -13.29
CA TYR A 368 -12.63 9.10 -13.60
C TYR A 368 -13.78 8.23 -13.07
N PHE A 369 -14.58 8.78 -12.15
CA PHE A 369 -15.90 8.27 -11.82
C PHE A 369 -16.99 8.81 -12.76
N GLY A 370 -16.63 9.51 -13.84
CA GLY A 370 -17.61 10.05 -14.79
C GLY A 370 -18.32 11.32 -14.32
N ALA A 371 -17.97 11.88 -13.16
CA ALA A 371 -18.45 13.20 -12.73
C ALA A 371 -17.63 14.28 -13.45
N ILE A 372 -18.25 14.87 -14.48
CA ILE A 372 -17.61 15.75 -15.47
C ILE A 372 -17.29 17.15 -14.90
N SER A 373 -17.98 17.57 -13.83
CA SER A 373 -17.82 18.88 -13.18
C SER A 373 -18.38 18.85 -11.75
N PRO A 374 -17.82 19.64 -10.80
CA PRO A 374 -18.42 19.80 -9.46
C PRO A 374 -19.83 20.40 -9.52
N TYR A 375 -20.17 21.07 -10.62
CA TYR A 375 -21.48 21.68 -10.86
C TYR A 375 -22.39 20.84 -11.78
N ALA A 376 -21.99 19.62 -12.14
CA ALA A 376 -22.84 18.75 -12.95
C ALA A 376 -24.14 18.44 -12.21
N VAL A 377 -25.27 18.60 -12.92
CA VAL A 377 -26.63 18.44 -12.35
C VAL A 377 -26.86 17.01 -11.83
N ASP A 378 -26.18 16.04 -12.43
CA ASP A 378 -26.23 14.61 -12.11
C ASP A 378 -24.91 14.09 -11.49
N ARG A 379 -24.09 14.98 -10.91
CA ARG A 379 -22.81 14.62 -10.29
C ARG A 379 -22.94 13.45 -9.34
N GLU A 380 -23.90 13.51 -8.41
CA GLU A 380 -24.10 12.45 -7.41
C GLU A 380 -24.47 11.10 -8.03
N GLU A 381 -25.06 11.09 -9.23
CA GLU A 381 -25.41 9.86 -9.94
C GLU A 381 -24.19 9.19 -10.59
N HIS A 382 -23.04 9.86 -10.63
CA HIS A 382 -21.77 9.35 -11.14
C HIS A 382 -20.81 8.94 -10.01
N LEU A 383 -21.04 9.40 -8.78
CA LEU A 383 -20.15 9.06 -7.67
C LEU A 383 -20.58 7.75 -7.00
N PRO A 384 -19.65 7.03 -6.35
CA PRO A 384 -20.03 5.95 -5.45
C PRO A 384 -21.04 6.45 -4.42
N PRO A 385 -22.06 5.63 -4.05
CA PRO A 385 -23.16 6.09 -3.23
C PRO A 385 -22.69 6.50 -1.83
N ALA A 386 -23.33 7.52 -1.26
CA ALA A 386 -23.19 7.87 0.15
C ALA A 386 -23.62 6.68 1.04
N LEU A 387 -22.81 6.38 2.06
CA LEU A 387 -23.02 5.23 2.93
C LEU A 387 -24.18 5.43 3.90
N ASP A 388 -24.64 6.66 4.14
CA ASP A 388 -25.81 6.95 4.97
C ASP A 388 -27.04 6.18 4.48
N GLY A 389 -27.28 6.27 3.17
CA GLY A 389 -28.35 5.55 2.51
C GLY A 389 -28.07 4.05 2.35
N VAL A 390 -26.80 3.61 2.35
CA VAL A 390 -26.46 2.19 2.24
C VAL A 390 -26.66 1.49 3.57
N PHE A 391 -26.10 2.03 4.65
CA PHE A 391 -26.21 1.47 6.00
C PHE A 391 -27.62 1.63 6.58
N GLY A 392 -28.35 2.69 6.23
CA GLY A 392 -29.72 2.90 6.69
C GLY A 392 -30.79 2.02 6.01
N ARG A 393 -30.47 1.38 4.87
CA ARG A 393 -31.45 0.62 4.05
C ARG A 393 -31.14 -0.85 3.88
N ARG A 394 -30.03 -1.35 4.44
CA ARG A 394 -29.58 -2.73 4.27
C ARG A 394 -29.46 -3.42 5.62
N THR A 395 -29.84 -4.70 5.64
CA THR A 395 -29.59 -5.62 6.74
C THR A 395 -28.10 -5.98 6.82
N ASP A 396 -27.67 -6.46 7.98
CA ASP A 396 -26.32 -6.99 8.15
C ASP A 396 -25.97 -8.11 7.16
N ALA A 397 -26.96 -8.95 6.77
CA ALA A 397 -26.75 -10.01 5.78
C ALA A 397 -26.46 -9.42 4.39
N GLU A 398 -27.21 -8.39 3.98
CA GLU A 398 -26.98 -7.69 2.72
C GLU A 398 -25.66 -6.91 2.72
N LEU A 399 -25.27 -6.32 3.85
CA LEU A 399 -23.98 -5.63 3.97
C LEU A 399 -22.79 -6.61 3.94
N ARG A 400 -22.93 -7.79 4.54
CA ARG A 400 -21.92 -8.86 4.43
C ARG A 400 -21.72 -9.31 2.99
N ASP A 401 -22.82 -9.55 2.28
CA ASP A 401 -22.79 -9.86 0.85
C ASP A 401 -22.14 -8.71 0.06
N LEU A 402 -22.44 -7.45 0.41
CA LEU A 402 -21.84 -6.27 -0.21
C LEU A 402 -20.31 -6.21 0.00
N PHE A 403 -19.84 -6.41 1.23
CA PHE A 403 -18.43 -6.28 1.59
C PHE A 403 -17.55 -7.44 1.11
N PHE A 404 -18.04 -8.68 1.16
CA PHE A 404 -17.19 -9.85 0.89
C PHE A 404 -17.89 -10.99 0.12
N GLY A 405 -19.03 -10.70 -0.53
CA GLY A 405 -19.63 -11.62 -1.50
C GLY A 405 -18.80 -11.76 -2.79
N GLU A 406 -19.03 -12.83 -3.53
CA GLU A 406 -18.31 -13.15 -4.77
C GLU A 406 -18.90 -12.46 -6.02
N ALA A 407 -20.08 -11.87 -5.92
CA ALA A 407 -20.72 -11.19 -7.04
C ALA A 407 -19.96 -9.89 -7.40
N GLU A 408 -19.51 -9.77 -8.66
CA GLU A 408 -19.03 -8.50 -9.18
C GLU A 408 -20.18 -7.49 -9.15
N ARG A 409 -19.93 -6.33 -8.52
CA ARG A 409 -20.88 -5.22 -8.51
C ARG A 409 -20.23 -4.03 -9.18
N ARG A 410 -20.86 -3.56 -10.26
CA ARG A 410 -20.38 -2.45 -11.06
C ARG A 410 -21.34 -1.28 -10.96
N HIS A 411 -20.80 -0.08 -10.81
CA HIS A 411 -21.59 1.14 -10.88
C HIS A 411 -22.16 1.30 -12.30
N PRO A 412 -23.49 1.39 -12.49
CA PRO A 412 -24.14 1.21 -13.79
C PRO A 412 -23.73 2.27 -14.83
N LYS A 413 -23.42 3.49 -14.38
CA LYS A 413 -23.07 4.60 -15.28
C LYS A 413 -21.58 4.73 -15.57
N VAL A 414 -20.74 4.16 -14.72
CA VAL A 414 -19.32 4.57 -14.57
C VAL A 414 -18.37 3.41 -14.77
N GLY A 415 -18.80 2.19 -14.46
CA GLY A 415 -17.96 1.02 -14.55
C GLY A 415 -17.02 0.79 -13.36
N ALA A 416 -16.98 1.71 -12.39
CA ALA A 416 -16.27 1.52 -11.13
C ALA A 416 -16.83 0.28 -10.40
N ARG A 417 -15.94 -0.56 -9.88
CA ARG A 417 -16.33 -1.80 -9.21
C ARG A 417 -16.35 -1.59 -7.69
N MET A 418 -17.38 -2.15 -7.05
CA MET A 418 -17.36 -2.25 -5.59
C MET A 418 -16.25 -3.20 -5.19
N ILE A 419 -15.45 -2.76 -4.23
CA ILE A 419 -14.30 -3.48 -3.75
C ILE A 419 -14.71 -4.65 -2.85
N ARG A 420 -13.97 -5.76 -2.92
CA ARG A 420 -14.11 -6.89 -2.00
C ARG A 420 -13.15 -6.71 -0.84
N LEU A 421 -13.71 -6.57 0.37
CA LEU A 421 -12.98 -6.51 1.62
C LEU A 421 -12.62 -7.93 2.11
N PRO A 422 -11.50 -8.11 2.84
CA PRO A 422 -11.27 -9.37 3.52
C PRO A 422 -12.35 -9.60 4.58
N LYS A 423 -12.94 -10.79 4.59
CA LYS A 423 -13.99 -11.15 5.55
C LYS A 423 -13.62 -10.84 7.00
N VAL A 424 -12.38 -11.10 7.41
CA VAL A 424 -11.89 -10.83 8.77
C VAL A 424 -11.96 -9.34 9.12
N GLN A 425 -11.54 -8.46 8.19
CA GLN A 425 -11.59 -7.00 8.39
C GLN A 425 -13.04 -6.49 8.31
N ALA A 426 -13.85 -7.04 7.41
CA ALA A 426 -15.25 -6.65 7.25
C ALA A 426 -16.13 -7.07 8.44
N GLU A 427 -15.88 -8.23 9.06
CA GLU A 427 -16.62 -8.67 10.25
C GLU A 427 -16.38 -7.78 11.47
N GLU A 428 -15.28 -7.01 11.50
CA GLU A 428 -15.04 -6.00 12.53
C GLU A 428 -16.14 -4.94 12.51
N PHE A 429 -16.57 -4.47 11.33
CA PHE A 429 -17.59 -3.44 11.16
C PHE A 429 -18.90 -3.76 11.91
N PHE A 430 -19.36 -5.02 11.85
CA PHE A 430 -20.61 -5.44 12.47
C PHE A 430 -20.53 -5.56 14.00
N ARG A 431 -19.33 -5.47 14.58
CA ARG A 431 -19.12 -5.41 16.03
C ARG A 431 -19.10 -3.96 16.53
N LEU A 432 -18.98 -2.99 15.63
CA LEU A 432 -18.97 -1.57 15.94
C LEU A 432 -20.41 -1.11 16.12
N ARG A 433 -20.75 -0.73 17.35
CA ARG A 433 -22.07 -0.20 17.71
C ARG A 433 -22.14 1.30 17.45
#